data_AF-A0A6V7ICR1-F1
#
_entry.id   AF-A0A6V7ICR1-F1
#
_cell.length_a   1.000
_cell.length_b   1.000
_cell.length_c   1.000
_cell.angle_alpha   90.00
_cell.angle_beta   90.00
_cell.angle_gamma   90.00
#
_symmetry.space_group_name_H-M   'P 1'
#
loop_
_entity.id
_entity.type
_entity.pdbx_description
1 polymer ?
#
loop_
_entity_poly.entity_id
_entity_poly.type
_entity_poly.pdbx_seq_one_letter_code
_entity_poly.pdbx_strand_id
1 'polypeptide(L)' 'SVNAKTIQEVGMKYIYDHCPVVAGVGPVENLSDYNTIRSQMYWLRV' A
#
# COMPACT_ATOMS: atom_id res chain seq x y z
N SER A 1 -18.59 3.86 -16.88
CA SER A 1 -18.63 4.98 -15.91
C SER A 1 -17.94 4.54 -14.64
N VAL A 2 -17.00 5.32 -14.11
CA VAL A 2 -16.31 5.00 -12.85
C VAL A 2 -17.23 5.41 -11.70
N ASN A 3 -17.60 4.47 -10.83
CA ASN A 3 -18.38 4.72 -9.62
C ASN A 3 -17.57 4.33 -8.37
N ALA A 4 -18.03 4.73 -7.18
CA ALA A 4 -17.31 4.47 -5.93
C ALA A 4 -17.07 2.96 -5.69
N LYS A 5 -18.03 2.11 -6.08
CA LYS A 5 -17.92 0.65 -5.97
C LYS A 5 -16.80 0.09 -6.85
N THR A 6 -16.71 0.53 -8.09
CA THR A 6 -15.65 0.13 -9.03
C THR A 6 -14.27 0.59 -8.54
N ILE A 7 -14.15 1.78 -7.93
CA ILE A 7 -12.89 2.25 -7.35
C ILE A 7 -12.49 1.38 -6.15
N GLN A 8 -13.45 1.06 -5.26
CA GLN A 8 -13.21 0.20 -4.12
C GLN A 8 -12.77 -1.20 -4.55
N GLU A 9 -13.46 -1.82 -5.51
CA GLU A 9 -13.14 -3.15 -6.03
C GLU A 9 -11.73 -3.21 -6.65
N VAL A 10 -11.36 -2.19 -7.44
CA VAL A 10 -10.03 -2.10 -8.05
C VAL A 10 -8.96 -1.82 -7.00
N GLY A 11 -9.22 -0.96 -6.01
CA GLY A 11 -8.30 -0.69 -4.90
C GLY A 11 -8.05 -1.94 -4.05
N MET A 12 -9.09 -2.70 -3.75
CA MET A 12 -8.97 -3.99 -3.05
C MET A 12 -8.20 -5.03 -3.87
N LYS A 13 -8.27 -4.98 -5.21
CA LYS A 13 -7.59 -5.94 -6.09
C LYS A 13 -6.09 -5.69 -6.28
N TYR A 14 -5.65 -4.43 -6.25
CA TYR A 14 -4.26 -4.09 -6.62
C TYR A 14 -3.45 -3.43 -5.51
N ILE A 15 -4.11 -2.83 -4.52
CA ILE A 15 -3.43 -2.05 -3.47
C ILE A 15 -3.49 -2.80 -2.15
N TYR A 16 -4.68 -3.29 -1.76
CA TYR A 16 -4.90 -3.86 -0.44
C TYR A 16 -4.16 -5.19 -0.23
N ASP A 17 -3.42 -5.31 0.87
CA ASP A 17 -2.63 -6.49 1.28
C ASP A 17 -1.62 -7.03 0.24
N HIS A 18 -1.17 -6.18 -0.68
CA HIS A 18 -0.13 -6.53 -1.65
C HIS A 18 1.27 -6.11 -1.18
N CYS A 19 2.30 -6.86 -1.59
CA CYS A 19 3.69 -6.54 -1.28
C CYS A 19 4.19 -5.38 -2.15
N PRO A 20 4.59 -4.24 -1.56
CA PRO A 20 5.08 -3.11 -2.33
C PRO A 20 6.54 -3.31 -2.73
N VAL A 21 6.97 -2.55 -3.74
CA VAL A 21 8.40 -2.41 -4.11
C VAL A 21 8.82 -1.01 -3.67
N VAL A 22 9.89 -0.93 -2.88
CA VAL A 22 10.39 0.33 -2.31
C VAL A 22 11.81 0.57 -2.81
N ALA A 23 12.03 1.70 -3.46
CA ALA A 23 13.34 2.15 -3.90
C ALA A 23 13.55 3.60 -3.46
N GLY A 24 14.64 3.86 -2.74
CA GLY A 24 15.03 5.20 -2.30
C GLY A 24 16.53 5.38 -2.46
N VAL A 25 16.96 6.54 -2.96
CA VAL A 25 18.37 6.89 -3.16
C VAL A 25 18.60 8.28 -2.58
N GLY A 26 19.68 8.46 -1.81
CA GLY A 26 20.00 9.70 -1.11
C GLY A 26 19.89 9.55 0.42
N PRO A 27 19.65 10.63 1.18
CA PRO A 27 19.45 10.57 2.63
C PRO A 27 18.12 9.88 2.98
N VAL A 28 18.15 8.55 3.12
CA VAL A 28 17.00 7.68 3.39
C VAL A 28 16.91 7.24 4.86
N GLU A 29 17.51 8.01 5.76
CA GLU A 29 17.63 7.66 7.19
C GLU A 29 16.29 7.56 7.93
N ASN A 30 15.25 8.26 7.45
CA ASN A 30 13.88 8.20 8.00
C ASN A 30 12.92 7.36 7.13
N LEU A 31 13.44 6.61 6.15
CA LEU A 31 12.61 5.69 5.38
C LEU A 31 12.27 4.46 6.24
N SER A 32 10.99 4.23 6.47
CA SER A 32 10.52 3.06 7.22
C SER A 32 11.00 1.76 6.59
N ASP A 33 11.29 0.76 7.44
CA ASP A 33 11.70 -0.55 6.97
C ASP A 33 10.59 -1.25 6.17
N TYR A 34 10.99 -2.24 5.37
CA TYR A 34 10.07 -2.96 4.50
C TYR A 34 8.90 -3.61 5.25
N ASN A 35 9.12 -4.16 6.45
CA ASN A 35 8.06 -4.83 7.21
C ASN A 35 7.02 -3.83 7.69
N THR A 36 7.46 -2.66 8.15
CA THR A 36 6.56 -1.56 8.53
C THR A 36 5.77 -1.06 7.33
N ILE A 37 6.37 -0.94 6.16
CA ILE A 37 5.64 -0.54 4.94
C ILE A 37 4.63 -1.63 4.54
N ARG A 38 5.02 -2.92 4.59
CA ARG A 38 4.13 -4.04 4.25
C ARG A 38 2.95 -4.19 5.21
N SER A 39 3.15 -3.93 6.50
CA SER A 39 2.09 -4.01 7.51
C SER A 39 1.07 -2.88 7.37
N GLN A 40 1.45 -1.76 6.77
CA GLN A 40 0.54 -0.64 6.48
C GLN A 40 -0.33 -0.85 5.23
N MET A 41 -0.08 -1.89 4.42
CA MET A 41 -0.85 -2.17 3.20
C MET A 41 -2.25 -2.75 3.46
N TYR A 42 -2.60 -3.05 4.71
CA TYR A 42 -3.92 -3.50 5.12
C TYR A 42 -4.30 -2.89 6.47
N TRP A 43 -5.59 -2.88 6.78
CA TRP A 43 -6.09 -2.47 8.09
C TRP A 43 -6.62 -3.69 8.83
N LEU A 44 -6.29 -3.80 10.12
CA LEU A 44 -6.86 -4.83 11.00
C LEU A 44 -8.36 -4.63 11.26
N ARG A 45 -8.91 -3.47 10.84
CA ARG A 45 -10.32 -3.12 10.95
C ARG A 45 -10.81 -2.77 9.55
N VAL A 46 -11.75 -3.55 9.04
CA VAL A 46 -12.42 -3.36 7.74
C VAL A 46 -13.88 -3.04 7.97
#